data_AF-A0A5B6YH15-F1
#
_entry.id   AF-A0A5B6YH15-F1
#
_cell.length_a   1.000
_cell.length_b   1.000
_cell.length_c   1.000
_cell.angle_alpha   90.00
_cell.angle_beta   90.00
_cell.angle_gamma   90.00
#
_symmetry.space_group_name_H-M   'P 1'
#
loop_
_entity.id
_entity.type
_entity.pdbx_description
1 polymer ?
#
loop_
_entity_poly.entity_id
_entity_poly.type
_entity_poly.pdbx_seq_one_letter_code
_entity_poly.pdbx_strand_id
1 'polypeptide(L)'
;MKLDMQRIWKRNLGRDDRCIADNGKEARFPFLDEDVIKTLLDVPLWEIADLDQPSGVGDKKILREVAQLLGLYEAAILPKRAIQFGSRIARESNRKNFGSNRAANQASAGSVVISGH
;
A
#
# COMPACT_ATOMS: atom_id res chain seq x y z
N MET A 1 -7.64 -0.16 10.30
CA MET A 1 -7.39 -1.62 10.27
C MET A 1 -8.63 -2.46 10.03
N LYS A 2 -9.62 -2.58 10.95
CA LYS A 2 -10.79 -3.48 10.74
C LYS A 2 -11.56 -3.20 9.43
N LEU A 3 -11.87 -1.93 9.15
CA LEU A 3 -12.56 -1.54 7.91
C LEU A 3 -11.73 -1.80 6.64
N ASP A 4 -10.42 -1.60 6.72
CA ASP A 4 -9.50 -1.87 5.60
C ASP A 4 -9.45 -3.37 5.30
N MET A 5 -9.38 -4.19 6.36
CA MET A 5 -9.38 -5.65 6.25
C MET A 5 -10.65 -6.18 5.59
N GLN A 6 -11.82 -5.66 5.97
CA GLN A 6 -13.10 -6.05 5.37
C GLN A 6 -13.22 -5.70 3.87
N ARG A 7 -12.39 -4.76 3.38
CA ARG A 7 -12.50 -4.22 2.02
C ARG A 7 -11.29 -4.54 1.15
N ILE A 8 -10.20 -5.07 1.71
CA ILE A 8 -8.93 -5.25 1.00
C ILE A 8 -9.07 -6.19 -0.19
N TRP A 9 -9.90 -7.23 -0.05
CA TRP A 9 -10.19 -8.19 -1.11
C TRP A 9 -10.82 -7.50 -2.33
N LYS A 10 -11.78 -6.60 -2.11
CA LYS A 10 -12.50 -5.89 -3.18
C LYS A 10 -11.66 -4.76 -3.77
N ARG A 11 -10.88 -4.06 -2.94
CA ARG A 11 -10.13 -2.86 -3.35
C ARG A 11 -8.78 -3.14 -4.00
N ASN A 12 -8.02 -4.07 -3.44
CA ASN A 12 -6.64 -4.34 -3.86
C ASN A 12 -6.52 -5.77 -4.43
N LEU A 13 -6.82 -6.78 -3.61
CA LEU A 13 -6.46 -8.16 -3.95
C LEU A 13 -7.19 -8.68 -5.20
N GLY A 14 -8.47 -8.35 -5.38
CA GLY A 14 -9.21 -8.83 -6.54
C GLY A 14 -8.69 -8.29 -7.88
N ARG A 15 -8.14 -7.07 -7.91
CA ARG A 15 -7.47 -6.56 -9.12
C ARG A 15 -6.15 -7.29 -9.34
N ASP A 16 -5.34 -7.37 -8.29
CA ASP A 16 -3.99 -7.92 -8.36
C ASP A 16 -4.04 -9.42 -8.72
N ASP A 17 -4.98 -10.17 -8.14
CA ASP A 17 -5.23 -11.58 -8.42
C ASP A 17 -5.57 -11.82 -9.90
N ARG A 18 -6.54 -11.08 -10.48
CA ARG A 18 -6.87 -11.21 -11.90
C ARG A 18 -5.67 -10.95 -12.80
N CYS A 19 -4.90 -9.88 -12.54
CA CYS A 19 -3.73 -9.55 -13.35
C CYS A 19 -2.63 -10.62 -13.25
N ILE A 20 -2.45 -11.23 -12.08
CA ILE A 20 -1.39 -12.22 -11.83
C ILE A 20 -1.80 -13.60 -12.36
N ALA A 21 -3.05 -14.01 -12.14
CA ALA A 21 -3.60 -15.27 -12.61
C ALA A 21 -3.68 -15.34 -14.14
N ASP A 22 -3.94 -14.22 -14.83
CA ASP A 22 -3.86 -14.12 -16.30
C ASP A 22 -2.48 -14.52 -16.85
N ASN A 23 -1.44 -14.46 -16.01
CA ASN A 23 -0.08 -14.86 -16.37
C ASN A 23 0.29 -16.27 -15.88
N GLY A 24 -0.70 -17.07 -15.43
CA GLY A 24 -0.49 -18.40 -14.87
C GLY A 24 0.39 -18.40 -13.62
N LYS A 25 0.36 -17.30 -12.85
CA LYS A 25 1.11 -17.13 -11.61
C LYS A 25 0.17 -17.02 -10.41
N GLU A 26 0.70 -17.33 -9.24
CA GLU A 26 0.03 -17.15 -7.95
C GLU A 26 0.88 -16.20 -7.11
N ALA A 27 0.27 -15.14 -6.56
CA ALA A 27 0.96 -14.24 -5.64
C ALA A 27 0.90 -14.75 -4.21
N ARG A 28 1.99 -14.54 -3.48
CA ARG A 28 2.04 -14.73 -2.03
C ARG A 28 2.20 -13.36 -1.37
N PHE A 29 1.44 -13.12 -0.30
CA PHE A 29 1.42 -11.86 0.43
C PHE A 29 1.83 -12.08 1.90
N PRO A 30 3.13 -12.25 2.21
CA PRO A 30 3.57 -12.58 3.57
C PRO A 30 3.12 -11.59 4.65
N PHE A 31 2.96 -10.31 4.30
CA PHE A 31 2.46 -9.29 5.24
C PHE A 31 0.94 -9.37 5.51
N LEU A 32 0.22 -10.24 4.79
CA LEU A 32 -1.19 -10.56 5.03
C LEU A 32 -1.35 -11.94 5.68
N ASP A 33 -0.26 -12.56 6.11
CA ASP A 33 -0.30 -13.78 6.91
C ASP A 33 -1.08 -13.55 8.22
N GLU A 34 -1.87 -14.54 8.63
CA GLU A 34 -2.78 -14.42 9.76
C GLU A 34 -2.04 -14.19 11.08
N ASP A 35 -0.90 -14.87 11.28
CA ASP A 35 -0.10 -14.74 12.49
C ASP A 35 0.62 -13.39 12.54
N VAL A 36 1.08 -12.89 11.38
CA VAL A 36 1.64 -11.52 11.26
C VAL A 36 0.58 -10.48 11.61
N ILE A 37 -0.62 -10.58 11.05
CA ILE A 37 -1.70 -9.64 11.32
C ILE A 37 -2.11 -9.70 12.80
N LYS A 38 -2.28 -10.90 13.35
CA LYS A 38 -2.65 -11.09 14.76
C LYS A 38 -1.63 -10.47 15.69
N THR A 39 -0.35 -10.74 15.46
CA THR A 39 0.75 -10.16 16.26
C THR A 39 0.70 -8.64 16.22
N LEU A 40 0.51 -8.03 15.04
CA LEU A 40 0.43 -6.58 14.91
C LEU A 40 -0.84 -5.99 15.55
N LEU A 41 -1.95 -6.72 15.60
CA LEU A 41 -3.17 -6.24 16.25
C LEU A 41 -3.07 -6.20 17.78
N ASP A 42 -2.18 -6.99 18.37
CA ASP A 42 -1.93 -7.03 19.82
C ASP A 42 -0.90 -5.98 20.29
N VAL A 43 -0.21 -5.32 19.34
CA VAL A 43 0.79 -4.28 19.63
C VAL A 43 0.13 -2.89 19.59
N PRO A 44 0.43 -1.99 20.54
CA PRO A 44 -0.08 -0.63 20.49
C PRO A 44 0.32 0.12 19.22
N LEU A 45 -0.61 0.92 18.67
CA LEU A 45 -0.41 1.59 17.38
C LEU A 45 0.87 2.44 17.33
N TRP A 46 1.19 3.16 18.41
CA TRP A 46 2.38 4.03 18.50
C TRP A 46 3.71 3.27 18.44
N GLU A 47 3.70 1.96 18.74
CA GLU A 47 4.88 1.10 18.52
C GLU A 47 4.99 0.64 17.07
N ILE A 48 3.86 0.52 16.36
CA ILE A 48 3.81 0.14 14.95
C ILE A 48 4.12 1.33 14.04
N ALA A 49 3.55 2.48 14.37
CA ALA A 49 3.67 3.72 13.63
C ALA A 49 3.46 4.94 14.54
N ASP A 50 4.33 5.93 14.40
CA ASP A 50 4.19 7.24 15.01
C ASP A 50 3.88 8.26 13.90
N LEU A 51 2.61 8.65 13.79
CA LEU A 51 2.17 9.54 12.71
C LEU A 51 2.41 11.02 13.01
N ASP A 52 2.91 11.36 14.20
CA ASP A 52 3.33 12.72 14.54
C ASP A 52 4.72 13.04 13.99
N GLN A 53 5.49 12.01 13.62
CA GLN A 53 6.79 12.15 12.98
C GLN A 53 6.67 12.40 11.46
N PRO A 54 7.72 12.96 10.83
CA PRO A 54 7.75 13.14 9.39
C PRO A 54 7.59 11.83 8.60
N SER A 55 7.06 11.95 7.39
CA SER A 55 7.02 10.84 6.42
C SER A 55 8.44 10.33 6.13
N GLY A 56 8.61 9.02 6.17
CA GLY A 56 9.91 8.36 6.11
C GLY A 56 10.47 7.96 7.47
N VAL A 57 9.88 8.44 8.58
CA VAL A 57 10.38 8.19 9.94
C VAL A 57 9.38 7.36 10.73
N GLY A 58 8.28 7.97 11.17
CA GLY A 58 7.33 7.28 12.05
C GLY A 58 6.25 6.50 11.31
N ASP A 59 6.05 6.73 10.01
CA ASP A 59 5.34 5.76 9.19
C ASP A 59 6.13 4.45 9.15
N LYS A 60 5.43 3.31 9.25
CA LYS A 60 6.05 1.98 9.18
C LYS A 60 7.20 1.76 10.19
N LYS A 61 7.22 2.47 11.32
CA LYS A 61 8.26 2.42 12.37
C LYS A 61 8.75 0.98 12.63
N ILE A 62 7.84 0.09 13.02
CA ILE A 62 8.19 -1.31 13.35
C ILE A 62 8.83 -2.07 12.17
N LEU A 63 8.40 -1.80 10.93
CA LEU A 63 8.97 -2.44 9.75
C LEU A 63 10.41 -1.95 9.50
N ARG A 64 10.70 -0.68 9.82
CA ARG A 64 12.04 -0.11 9.71
C ARG A 64 12.97 -0.71 10.76
N GLU A 65 12.49 -0.88 11.99
CA GLU A 65 13.23 -1.54 13.06
C GLU A 65 13.57 -3.00 12.71
N VAL A 66 12.58 -3.77 12.25
CA VAL A 66 12.81 -5.15 11.78
C VAL A 66 13.79 -5.18 10.60
N ALA A 67 13.69 -4.25 9.66
CA ALA A 67 14.65 -4.14 8.56
C ALA A 67 16.07 -3.89 9.07
N GLN A 68 16.26 -3.04 10.07
CA GLN A 68 17.58 -2.81 10.69
C GLN A 68 18.12 -4.06 11.39
N LEU A 69 17.28 -4.79 12.13
CA LEU A 69 17.66 -6.04 12.79
C LEU A 69 18.11 -7.12 11.78
N LEU A 70 17.53 -7.11 10.59
CA LEU A 70 17.89 -8.01 9.49
C LEU A 70 19.07 -7.51 8.62
N GLY A 71 19.67 -6.37 8.96
CA GLY A 71 20.78 -5.77 8.21
C GLY A 71 20.38 -5.05 6.91
N LEU A 72 19.09 -4.77 6.71
CA LEU A 72 18.55 -4.08 5.55
C LEU A 72 18.53 -2.55 5.75
N TYR A 73 19.69 -1.96 6.07
CA TYR A 73 19.81 -0.55 6.49
C TYR A 73 19.29 0.44 5.45
N GLU A 74 19.61 0.23 4.17
CA GLU A 74 19.14 1.09 3.08
C GLU A 74 17.61 1.05 2.95
N ALA A 75 17.01 -0.14 3.05
CA ALA A 75 15.56 -0.28 2.97
C ALA A 75 14.85 0.35 4.17
N ALA A 76 15.47 0.31 5.36
CA ALA A 76 14.90 0.84 6.59
C ALA A 76 14.68 2.36 6.55
N ILE A 77 15.47 3.11 5.76
CA ILE A 77 15.37 4.57 5.69
C ILE A 77 14.52 5.08 4.52
N LEU A 78 14.15 4.22 3.57
CA LEU A 78 13.42 4.67 2.38
C LEU A 78 11.98 5.08 2.71
N PRO A 79 11.53 6.28 2.31
CA PRO A 79 10.13 6.67 2.45
C PRO A 79 9.21 5.79 1.61
N LYS A 80 8.02 5.47 2.12
CA LYS A 80 7.04 4.68 1.36
C LYS A 80 6.62 5.43 0.08
N ARG A 81 6.96 4.86 -1.07
CA ARG A 81 6.40 5.22 -2.38
C ARG A 81 5.57 4.07 -2.95
N ALA A 82 4.35 4.35 -3.40
CA ALA A 82 3.57 3.33 -4.12
C ALA A 82 4.17 3.10 -5.51
N ILE A 83 4.10 1.87 -6.03
CA ILE A 83 4.72 1.47 -7.31
C ILE A 83 4.29 2.40 -8.44
N GLN A 84 3.00 2.75 -8.49
CA GLN A 84 2.45 3.64 -9.53
C GLN A 84 3.03 5.06 -9.53
N PHE A 85 3.49 5.53 -8.37
CA PHE A 85 4.15 6.83 -8.23
C PHE A 85 5.66 6.70 -8.43
N GLY A 86 6.27 5.64 -7.90
CA GLY A 86 7.70 5.38 -8.06
C GLY A 86 8.12 5.16 -9.51
N SER A 87 7.33 4.40 -10.27
CA SER A 87 7.52 4.16 -11.72
C SER A 87 7.08 5.34 -12.60
N ARG A 88 6.43 6.36 -12.02
CA ARG A 88 5.79 7.47 -12.73
C ARG A 88 4.64 7.08 -13.67
N ILE A 89 4.22 5.81 -13.71
CA ILE A 89 3.13 5.35 -14.60
C ILE A 89 1.82 6.08 -14.35
N ALA A 90 1.52 6.45 -13.09
CA ALA A 90 0.34 7.26 -12.78
C ALA A 90 0.38 8.62 -13.49
N ARG A 91 1.55 9.26 -13.55
CA ARG A 91 1.73 10.55 -14.24
C ARG A 91 1.53 10.41 -15.74
N GLU A 92 2.12 9.39 -16.34
CA GLU A 92 2.02 9.16 -17.79
C GLU A 92 0.59 8.76 -18.19
N SER A 93 -0.08 7.92 -17.40
CA SER A 93 -1.49 7.58 -17.58
C SER A 93 -2.39 8.81 -17.48
N ASN A 94 -2.21 9.64 -16.45
CA ASN A 94 -3.01 10.85 -16.25
C ASN A 94 -2.80 11.87 -17.38
N ARG A 95 -1.56 12.06 -17.84
CA ARG A 95 -1.27 12.95 -18.97
C ARG A 95 -1.94 12.46 -20.25
N LYS A 96 -1.90 11.15 -20.52
CA LYS A 96 -2.52 10.57 -21.71
C LYS A 96 -4.05 10.69 -21.68
N ASN A 97 -4.68 10.41 -20.54
CA ASN A 97 -6.14 10.29 -20.44
C ASN A 97 -6.84 11.61 -20.07
N PHE A 98 -6.16 12.52 -19.37
CA PHE A 98 -6.75 13.75 -18.83
C PHE A 98 -5.93 15.00 -19.16
N GLY A 99 -4.82 14.89 -19.90
CA GLY A 99 -3.93 15.99 -20.24
C GLY A 99 -3.01 16.46 -19.09
N SER A 100 -3.42 16.30 -17.83
CA SER A 100 -2.62 16.63 -16.65
C SER A 100 -3.06 15.87 -15.39
N ASN A 101 -2.18 15.80 -14.39
CA ASN A 101 -2.52 15.28 -13.07
C ASN A 101 -3.64 16.08 -12.38
N ARG A 102 -3.67 17.41 -12.57
CA ARG A 102 -4.69 18.27 -11.96
C ARG A 102 -6.08 17.94 -12.50
N ALA A 103 -6.19 17.79 -13.81
CA ALA A 103 -7.44 17.40 -14.47
C ALA A 103 -7.89 15.98 -14.08
N ALA A 104 -6.95 15.02 -14.00
CA ALA A 104 -7.25 13.67 -13.54
C ALA A 104 -7.83 13.63 -12.10
N ASN A 105 -7.26 14.41 -11.19
CA ASN A 105 -7.74 14.50 -9.81
C ASN A 105 -9.15 15.12 -9.72
N GLN A 106 -9.45 16.14 -10.54
CA GLN A 106 -10.80 16.73 -10.61
C GLN A 106 -11.84 15.75 -11.14
N ALA A 107 -11.44 14.86 -12.04
CA ALA A 107 -12.31 13.82 -12.61
C ALA A 107 -12.49 12.59 -11.70
N SER A 108 -11.93 12.58 -10.47
CA SER A 108 -11.90 11.41 -9.59
C SER A 108 -11.33 10.15 -10.26
N ALA A 109 -10.34 10.33 -11.14
CA ALA A 109 -9.73 9.25 -11.90
C ALA A 109 -9.16 8.17 -10.95
N GLY A 110 -9.62 6.92 -11.10
CA GLY A 110 -9.23 5.79 -10.25
C GLY A 110 -10.06 5.62 -8.97
N SER A 111 -11.13 6.42 -8.78
CA SER A 111 -12.11 6.13 -7.74
C SER A 111 -12.93 4.88 -8.09
N VAL A 112 -13.11 4.01 -7.11
CA VAL A 112 -14.03 2.86 -7.22
C VAL A 112 -15.34 3.29 -6.60
N VAL A 113 -16.42 3.29 -7.39
CA VAL A 113 -17.77 3.48 -6.87
C VAL A 113 -18.13 2.23 -6.07
N ILE A 114 -18.19 2.38 -4.75
CA ILE A 114 -18.68 1.31 -3.86
C ILE A 114 -20.16 1.62 -3.61
N SER A 115 -21.05 0.99 -4.38
CA SER A 115 -22.47 0.95 -4.06
C SER A 115 -22.63 0.25 -2.69
N GLY A 116 -23.32 0.92 -1.77
CA GLY A 116 -23.65 0.38 -0.46
C GLY A 116 -24.64 -0.78 -0.60
N HIS A 117 -24.36 -1.87 0.11
CA HIS A 117 -25.37 -2.86 0.49
C HIS A 117 -25.72 -2.63 1.95
#